data_AF-A0A2E8WH52-F1
#
_entry.id   AF-A0A2E8WH52-F1
#
_cell.length_a   1.000
_cell.length_b   1.000
_cell.length_c   1.000
_cell.angle_alpha   90.00
_cell.angle_beta   90.00
_cell.angle_gamma   90.00
#
_symmetry.space_group_name_H-M   'P 1'
#
loop_
_entity.id
_entity.type
_entity.pdbx_description
1 polymer ?
#
loop_
_entity_poly.entity_id
_entity_poly.type
_entity_poly.pdbx_seq_one_letter_code
_entity_poly.pdbx_strand_id
1 'polypeptide(L)'
;MKRKYWWMGIGALVLALAATAVYAKGHRGKHHHFAGPRFEALDLTQEQKDQLKSLRTENRKKMIKLKADMQLAHVELRELMSEKAPNQGKVDRTVEKMNAAHAEMTKIRVMAKLSLNKILTDEQRQKLEEMPKRRHRGGRHFRGHRRGGFGRGMGMGEVPAPTQEGDGGSQI
;
A
#
# COMPACT_ATOMS: atom_id res chain seq x y z
N MET A 1 -1.64 -29.18 70.02
CA MET A 1 -1.89 -27.89 69.34
C MET A 1 -2.58 -28.16 67.99
N LYS A 2 -3.49 -27.28 67.60
CA LYS A 2 -4.67 -27.55 66.75
C LYS A 2 -4.32 -27.98 65.31
N ARG A 3 -4.86 -29.14 64.90
CA ARG A 3 -4.98 -29.60 63.50
C ARG A 3 -6.05 -28.79 62.78
N LYS A 4 -5.85 -28.51 61.48
CA LYS A 4 -6.92 -28.38 60.46
C LYS A 4 -6.29 -28.42 59.06
N TYR A 5 -6.13 -29.64 58.54
CA TYR A 5 -6.09 -29.89 57.10
C TYR A 5 -7.51 -29.64 56.58
N TRP A 6 -7.66 -28.61 55.74
CA TRP A 6 -8.90 -28.38 55.03
C TRP A 6 -8.93 -29.29 53.80
N TRP A 7 -10.05 -29.97 53.69
CA TRP A 7 -10.36 -31.04 52.76
C TRP A 7 -10.37 -30.61 51.30
N MET A 8 -10.17 -31.62 50.46
CA MET A 8 -10.59 -31.68 49.06
C MET A 8 -12.03 -31.21 48.86
N GLY A 9 -12.28 -30.54 47.73
CA GLY A 9 -13.61 -30.28 47.19
C GLY A 9 -13.53 -30.07 45.68
N ILE A 10 -13.74 -31.16 44.94
CA ILE A 10 -13.98 -31.20 43.49
C ILE A 10 -15.29 -30.47 43.20
N GLY A 11 -15.33 -29.64 42.14
CA GLY A 11 -16.58 -29.04 41.67
C GLY A 11 -16.37 -28.20 40.42
N ALA A 12 -16.44 -28.82 39.25
CA ALA A 12 -16.67 -28.10 38.01
C ALA A 12 -18.00 -27.35 38.09
N LEU A 13 -18.01 -26.05 37.82
CA LEU A 13 -19.23 -25.31 37.53
C LEU A 13 -18.98 -24.36 36.36
N VAL A 14 -19.22 -24.90 35.16
CA VAL A 14 -19.64 -24.12 34.01
C VAL A 14 -21.06 -23.61 34.32
N LEU A 15 -21.26 -22.30 34.39
CA LEU A 15 -22.58 -21.70 34.15
C LEU A 15 -22.47 -20.22 33.81
N ALA A 16 -23.16 -19.90 32.72
CA ALA A 16 -23.17 -18.67 31.97
C ALA A 16 -23.68 -17.44 32.74
N LEU A 17 -23.07 -16.29 32.47
CA LEU A 17 -23.72 -14.98 32.56
C LEU A 17 -23.49 -14.29 31.20
N ALA A 18 -24.45 -14.43 30.29
CA ALA A 18 -25.64 -13.60 30.14
C ALA A 18 -25.34 -12.40 29.22
N ALA A 19 -25.89 -12.52 28.01
CA ALA A 19 -25.79 -11.57 26.92
C ALA A 19 -26.59 -10.29 27.19
N THR A 20 -25.97 -9.14 26.91
CA THR A 20 -26.67 -7.93 26.48
C THR A 20 -25.96 -7.34 25.27
N ALA A 21 -25.85 -8.12 24.20
CA ALA A 21 -25.59 -7.55 22.88
C ALA A 21 -26.90 -6.92 22.38
N VAL A 22 -27.04 -5.62 22.61
CA VAL A 22 -28.01 -4.79 21.89
C VAL A 22 -27.68 -4.92 20.40
N TYR A 23 -28.44 -5.75 19.69
CA TYR A 23 -28.38 -5.83 18.24
C TYR A 23 -29.01 -4.56 17.67
N ALA A 24 -28.19 -3.53 17.51
CA ALA A 24 -28.55 -2.39 16.69
C ALA A 24 -28.72 -2.87 15.25
N LYS A 25 -29.98 -2.89 14.78
CA LYS A 25 -30.36 -3.13 13.39
C LYS A 25 -29.85 -1.97 12.53
N GLY A 26 -28.59 -2.08 12.09
CA GLY A 26 -27.95 -1.12 11.22
C GLY A 26 -28.51 -1.16 9.79
N HIS A 27 -28.85 0.03 9.29
CA HIS A 27 -29.35 0.31 7.95
C HIS A 27 -28.75 -0.53 6.80
N ARG A 28 -29.62 -1.04 5.92
CA ARG A 28 -29.26 -1.54 4.58
C ARG A 28 -28.81 -0.37 3.69
N GLY A 29 -27.58 0.09 3.90
CA GLY A 29 -26.85 0.93 2.95
C GLY A 29 -26.26 0.08 1.82
N LYS A 30 -26.16 0.66 0.62
CA LYS A 30 -25.49 0.08 -0.56
C LYS A 30 -24.24 -0.69 -0.13
N HIS A 31 -24.16 -1.96 -0.51
CA HIS A 31 -23.09 -2.87 -0.12
C HIS A 31 -21.72 -2.32 -0.53
N HIS A 32 -21.09 -1.53 0.34
CA HIS A 32 -19.67 -1.24 0.25
C HIS A 32 -18.98 -2.56 0.51
N HIS A 33 -18.51 -3.21 -0.57
CA HIS A 33 -17.75 -4.45 -0.52
C HIS A 33 -16.68 -4.33 0.56
N PHE A 34 -16.99 -4.99 1.66
CA PHE A 34 -16.33 -4.88 2.96
C PHE A 34 -14.83 -5.20 2.88
N ALA A 35 -14.52 -5.99 1.88
CA ALA A 35 -13.28 -6.63 1.61
C ALA A 35 -13.32 -6.89 0.11
N GLY A 36 -12.31 -6.48 -0.67
CA GLY A 36 -12.35 -6.67 -2.12
C GLY A 36 -12.75 -8.11 -2.49
N PRO A 37 -13.31 -8.33 -3.70
CA PRO A 37 -14.13 -9.49 -4.09
C PRO A 37 -13.61 -10.91 -3.75
N ARG A 38 -12.33 -11.05 -3.38
CA ARG A 38 -11.74 -12.32 -2.91
C ARG A 38 -12.19 -12.71 -1.50
N PHE A 39 -12.40 -11.76 -0.60
CA PHE A 39 -12.78 -12.05 0.78
C PHE A 39 -14.25 -12.44 0.95
N GLU A 40 -15.09 -12.11 -0.03
CA GLU A 40 -16.50 -12.51 -0.04
C GLU A 40 -16.66 -14.02 -0.28
N ALA A 41 -15.66 -14.65 -0.91
CA ALA A 41 -15.63 -16.08 -1.18
C ALA A 41 -14.99 -16.91 -0.05
N LEU A 42 -14.67 -16.31 1.10
CA LEU A 42 -14.04 -17.01 2.25
C LEU A 42 -15.02 -17.41 3.35
N ASP A 43 -16.33 -17.25 3.14
CA ASP A 43 -17.37 -17.66 4.10
C ASP A 43 -17.09 -17.18 5.54
N LEU A 44 -16.66 -15.93 5.67
CA LEU A 44 -16.21 -15.34 6.94
C LEU A 44 -17.36 -15.22 7.95
N THR A 45 -17.08 -15.53 9.21
CA THR A 45 -18.02 -15.28 10.32
C THR A 45 -18.25 -13.78 10.52
N GLN A 46 -19.30 -13.42 11.26
CA GLN A 46 -19.60 -12.01 11.53
C GLN A 46 -18.49 -11.35 12.35
N GLU A 47 -17.94 -12.06 13.33
CA GLU A 47 -16.83 -11.61 14.17
C GLU A 47 -15.56 -11.39 13.34
N GLN A 48 -15.22 -12.32 12.44
CA GLN A 48 -14.09 -12.16 11.52
C GLN A 48 -14.27 -10.94 10.61
N LYS A 49 -15.49 -10.71 10.11
CA LYS A 49 -15.81 -9.52 9.31
C LYS A 49 -15.59 -8.25 10.14
N ASP A 50 -16.10 -8.18 11.36
CA ASP A 50 -15.96 -6.96 12.17
C ASP A 50 -14.50 -6.67 12.54
N GLN A 51 -13.72 -7.70 12.87
CA GLN A 51 -12.27 -7.57 13.10
C GLN A 51 -11.52 -7.05 11.88
N LEU A 52 -11.79 -7.61 10.69
CA LEU A 52 -11.20 -7.14 9.44
C LEU A 52 -11.62 -5.70 9.12
N LYS A 53 -12.81 -5.26 9.56
CA LYS A 53 -13.32 -3.91 9.32
C LYS A 53 -12.54 -2.89 10.12
N SER A 54 -12.38 -3.17 11.40
CA SER A 54 -11.59 -2.32 12.29
C SER A 54 -10.16 -2.23 11.77
N LEU A 55 -9.53 -3.38 11.50
CA LEU A 55 -8.17 -3.44 10.99
C LEU A 55 -7.98 -2.62 9.71
N ARG A 56 -8.88 -2.77 8.72
CA ARG A 56 -8.81 -1.97 7.48
C ARG A 56 -9.00 -0.49 7.72
N THR A 57 -9.97 -0.12 8.54
CA THR A 57 -10.32 1.28 8.81
C THR A 57 -9.17 1.99 9.52
N GLU A 58 -8.62 1.37 10.56
CA GLU A 58 -7.48 1.89 11.32
C GLU A 58 -6.24 2.02 10.44
N ASN A 59 -5.90 0.97 9.68
CA ASN A 59 -4.77 1.02 8.76
C ASN A 59 -4.96 2.08 7.68
N ARG A 60 -6.18 2.25 7.14
CA ARG A 60 -6.48 3.30 6.16
C ARG A 60 -6.26 4.69 6.75
N LYS A 61 -6.74 4.95 7.97
CA LYS A 61 -6.51 6.23 8.66
C LYS A 61 -5.01 6.52 8.82
N LYS A 62 -4.24 5.55 9.33
CA LYS A 62 -2.79 5.68 9.51
C LYS A 62 -2.07 5.91 8.18
N MET A 63 -2.42 5.15 7.14
CA MET A 63 -1.84 5.30 5.80
C MET A 63 -2.13 6.65 5.16
N ILE A 64 -3.33 7.22 5.37
CA ILE A 64 -3.66 8.57 4.87
C ILE A 64 -2.75 9.60 5.53
N LYS A 65 -2.62 9.55 6.85
CA LYS A 65 -1.76 10.48 7.60
C LYS A 65 -0.30 10.40 7.13
N LEU A 66 0.27 9.20 7.09
CA LEU A 66 1.67 9.01 6.65
C LEU A 66 1.91 9.44 5.20
N LYS A 67 0.92 9.28 4.31
CA LYS A 67 1.01 9.79 2.94
C LYS A 67 0.99 11.31 2.90
N ALA A 68 0.16 11.96 3.72
CA ALA A 68 0.15 13.41 3.84
C ALA A 68 1.49 13.92 4.38
N ASP A 69 2.02 13.29 5.43
CA ASP A 69 3.34 13.62 5.99
C ASP A 69 4.45 13.47 4.94
N MET A 70 4.42 12.39 4.16
CA MET A 70 5.35 12.16 3.05
C MET A 70 5.21 13.22 1.94
N GLN A 71 3.99 13.64 1.61
CA GLN A 71 3.75 14.68 0.60
C GLN A 71 4.26 16.04 1.08
N LEU A 72 4.01 16.38 2.35
CA LEU A 72 4.50 17.61 2.96
C LEU A 72 6.03 17.65 2.96
N ALA A 73 6.68 16.55 3.36
CA ALA A 73 8.14 16.48 3.37
C ALA A 73 8.77 16.59 1.96
N HIS A 74 8.10 16.08 0.92
CA HIS A 74 8.55 16.31 -0.47
C HIS A 74 8.47 17.78 -0.89
N VAL A 75 7.43 18.50 -0.46
CA VAL A 75 7.30 19.94 -0.73
C VAL A 75 8.38 20.71 0.03
N GLU A 76 8.56 20.44 1.33
CA GLU A 76 9.62 21.03 2.17
C GLU A 76 11.00 20.79 1.55
N LEU A 77 11.29 19.58 1.08
CA LEU A 77 12.55 19.26 0.43
C LEU A 77 12.73 20.06 -0.87
N ARG A 78 11.68 20.16 -1.70
CA ARG A 78 11.75 20.94 -2.95
C ARG A 78 12.02 22.41 -2.67
N GLU A 79 11.39 22.98 -1.65
CA GLU A 79 11.59 24.37 -1.24
C GLU A 79 13.04 24.59 -0.78
N LEU A 80 13.55 23.75 0.13
CA LEU A 80 14.94 23.82 0.62
C LEU A 80 15.95 23.74 -0.53
N MET A 81 15.71 22.86 -1.49
CA MET A 81 16.60 22.66 -2.64
C MET A 81 16.51 23.78 -3.68
N SER A 82 15.51 24.66 -3.59
CA SER A 82 15.37 25.85 -4.45
C SER A 82 16.09 27.08 -3.90
N GLU A 83 16.56 27.04 -2.65
CA GLU A 83 17.33 28.11 -2.03
C GLU A 83 18.69 28.29 -2.72
N LYS A 84 19.21 29.54 -2.78
CA LYS A 84 20.52 29.85 -3.39
C LYS A 84 21.67 29.11 -2.70
N ALA A 85 21.54 28.84 -1.41
CA ALA A 85 22.50 28.06 -0.61
C ALA A 85 21.71 27.18 0.38
N PRO A 86 21.30 25.97 -0.05
CA PRO A 86 20.49 25.07 0.78
C PRO A 86 21.18 24.71 2.09
N ASN A 87 20.44 24.72 3.20
CA ASN A 87 20.95 24.25 4.48
C ASN A 87 20.97 22.71 4.54
N GLN A 88 22.17 22.12 4.51
CA GLN A 88 22.35 20.66 4.55
C GLN A 88 21.65 19.99 5.73
N GLY A 89 21.76 20.54 6.94
CA GLY A 89 21.12 19.95 8.12
C GLY A 89 19.58 19.95 8.05
N LYS A 90 18.97 20.93 7.39
CA LYS A 90 17.52 20.90 7.11
C LYS A 90 17.16 19.86 6.06
N VAL A 91 17.97 19.74 5.00
CA VAL A 91 17.79 18.72 3.96
C VAL A 91 17.84 17.32 4.57
N ASP A 92 18.86 17.03 5.38
CA ASP A 92 19.05 15.73 6.02
C ASP A 92 17.84 15.36 6.90
N ARG A 93 17.38 16.28 7.74
CA ARG A 93 16.19 16.07 8.58
C ARG A 93 14.93 15.82 7.75
N THR A 94 14.75 16.51 6.64
CA THR A 94 13.59 16.31 5.77
C THR A 94 13.63 14.94 5.07
N VAL A 95 14.82 14.50 4.64
CA VAL A 95 15.02 13.15 4.11
C VAL A 95 14.74 12.08 5.19
N GLU A 96 15.17 12.29 6.43
CA GLU A 96 14.86 11.40 7.55
C GLU A 96 13.36 11.30 7.82
N LYS A 97 12.62 12.41 7.80
CA LYS A 97 11.14 12.41 7.92
C LYS A 97 10.50 11.56 6.82
N MET A 98 10.95 11.70 5.57
CA MET A 98 10.46 10.90 4.45
C MET A 98 10.72 9.40 4.68
N ASN A 99 11.96 9.05 5.05
CA ASN A 99 12.35 7.67 5.31
C ASN A 99 11.53 7.05 6.45
N ALA A 100 11.32 7.79 7.55
CA ALA A 100 10.52 7.36 8.68
C ALA A 100 9.05 7.10 8.26
N ALA A 101 8.44 8.02 7.51
CA ALA A 101 7.08 7.84 7.01
C ALA A 101 6.98 6.62 6.07
N HIS A 102 7.98 6.40 5.21
CA HIS A 102 8.02 5.22 4.33
C HIS A 102 8.16 3.90 5.10
N ALA A 103 9.04 3.88 6.11
CA ALA A 103 9.25 2.73 6.98
C ALA A 103 7.96 2.36 7.72
N GLU A 104 7.27 3.35 8.31
CA GLU A 104 6.01 3.12 9.02
C GLU A 104 4.88 2.64 8.08
N MET A 105 4.80 3.19 6.86
CA MET A 105 3.87 2.66 5.85
C MET A 105 4.16 1.19 5.52
N THR A 106 5.43 0.81 5.43
CA THR A 106 5.84 -0.57 5.15
C THR A 106 5.50 -1.49 6.33
N LYS A 107 5.79 -1.05 7.56
CA LYS A 107 5.43 -1.76 8.79
C LYS A 107 3.93 -2.01 8.87
N ILE A 108 3.09 -1.01 8.59
CA ILE A 108 1.63 -1.16 8.58
C ILE A 108 1.19 -2.22 7.56
N ARG A 109 1.76 -2.25 6.35
CA ARG A 109 1.43 -3.26 5.34
C ARG A 109 1.78 -4.67 5.80
N VAL A 110 2.97 -4.85 6.37
CA VAL A 110 3.42 -6.15 6.89
C VAL A 110 2.55 -6.59 8.05
N MET A 111 2.33 -5.72 9.04
CA MET A 111 1.51 -6.03 10.20
C MET A 111 0.06 -6.30 9.83
N ALA A 112 -0.50 -5.58 8.85
CA ALA A 112 -1.83 -5.88 8.33
C ALA A 112 -1.93 -7.30 7.75
N LYS A 113 -0.90 -7.75 7.01
CA LYS A 113 -0.84 -9.12 6.47
C LYS A 113 -0.71 -10.15 7.60
N LEU A 114 0.12 -9.89 8.61
CA LEU A 114 0.25 -10.79 9.76
C LEU A 114 -1.04 -10.87 10.57
N SER A 115 -1.72 -9.75 10.81
CA SER A 115 -3.01 -9.72 11.50
C SER A 115 -4.10 -10.42 10.70
N LEU A 116 -4.08 -10.31 9.36
CA LEU A 116 -4.98 -11.06 8.50
C LEU A 116 -4.84 -12.57 8.71
N ASN A 117 -3.59 -13.06 8.73
CA ASN A 117 -3.30 -14.48 8.91
C ASN A 117 -3.76 -15.01 10.29
N LYS A 118 -3.86 -14.14 11.30
CA LYS A 118 -4.37 -14.48 12.64
C LYS A 118 -5.90 -14.52 12.71
N ILE A 119 -6.60 -13.77 11.85
CA ILE A 119 -8.07 -13.71 11.83
C ILE A 119 -8.66 -14.87 11.03
N LEU A 120 -7.99 -15.28 9.95
CA LEU A 120 -8.44 -16.35 9.07
C LEU A 120 -8.02 -17.74 9.57
N THR A 121 -8.88 -18.74 9.39
CA THR A 121 -8.51 -20.14 9.59
C THR A 121 -7.53 -20.61 8.52
N ASP A 122 -6.82 -21.70 8.79
CA ASP A 122 -5.85 -22.30 7.86
C ASP A 122 -6.47 -22.62 6.49
N GLU A 123 -7.68 -23.20 6.50
CA GLU A 123 -8.46 -23.49 5.29
C GLU A 123 -8.85 -22.22 4.52
N GLN A 124 -9.30 -21.17 5.23
CA GLN A 124 -9.62 -19.89 4.60
C GLN A 124 -8.38 -19.22 4.00
N ARG A 125 -7.21 -19.38 4.63
CA ARG A 125 -5.93 -18.87 4.10
C ARG A 125 -5.54 -19.61 2.82
N GLN A 126 -5.62 -20.93 2.82
CA GLN A 126 -5.33 -21.74 1.62
C GLN A 126 -6.27 -21.37 0.47
N LYS A 127 -7.58 -21.28 0.72
CA LYS A 127 -8.58 -20.83 -0.27
C LYS A 127 -8.25 -19.44 -0.81
N LEU A 128 -7.78 -18.52 0.02
CA LEU A 128 -7.37 -17.17 -0.40
C LEU A 128 -6.09 -17.17 -1.26
N GLU A 129 -5.16 -18.08 -1.00
CA GLU A 129 -3.90 -18.22 -1.77
C GLU A 129 -4.13 -18.83 -3.15
N GLU A 130 -5.02 -19.83 -3.23
CA GLU A 130 -5.43 -20.49 -4.48
C GLU A 130 -6.27 -19.57 -5.38
N MET A 131 -6.98 -18.59 -4.80
CA MET A 131 -7.73 -17.63 -5.59
C MET A 131 -6.80 -16.83 -6.51
N PRO A 132 -7.10 -16.78 -7.83
CA PRO A 132 -6.31 -15.99 -8.76
C PRO A 132 -6.25 -14.55 -8.27
N LYS A 133 -5.04 -14.06 -8.02
CA LYS A 133 -4.80 -12.63 -7.78
C LYS A 133 -5.39 -11.94 -9.00
N ARG A 134 -6.51 -11.23 -8.85
CA ARG A 134 -7.08 -10.43 -9.93
C ARG A 134 -5.94 -9.55 -10.45
N ARG A 135 -5.36 -9.94 -11.60
CA ARG A 135 -4.48 -9.06 -12.35
C ARG A 135 -5.32 -7.82 -12.55
N HIS A 136 -4.81 -6.66 -12.13
CA HIS A 136 -5.43 -5.41 -12.51
C HIS A 136 -5.53 -5.41 -14.04
N ARG A 137 -6.71 -5.76 -14.55
CA ARG A 137 -7.10 -5.66 -15.96
C ARG A 137 -7.34 -4.17 -16.20
N GLY A 138 -6.24 -3.43 -16.16
CA GLY A 138 -6.17 -1.98 -16.23
C GLY A 138 -4.75 -1.46 -16.49
N GLY A 139 -3.77 -2.35 -16.71
CA GLY A 139 -2.38 -1.99 -17.02
C GLY A 139 -1.96 -2.27 -18.47
N ARG A 140 -2.89 -2.29 -19.42
CA ARG A 140 -2.59 -2.46 -20.86
C ARG A 140 -3.51 -1.59 -21.73
N HIS A 141 -3.40 -0.27 -21.60
CA HIS A 141 -3.85 0.69 -22.63
C HIS A 141 -2.94 1.94 -22.69
N PHE A 142 -1.63 1.79 -22.49
CA PHE A 142 -0.63 2.84 -22.78
C PHE A 142 0.52 2.31 -23.65
N ARG A 143 0.21 1.47 -24.63
CA ARG A 143 1.12 1.14 -25.72
C ARG A 143 0.32 1.03 -26.99
N GLY A 144 0.09 2.17 -27.65
CA GLY A 144 -0.66 2.13 -28.91
C GLY A 144 -1.17 3.42 -29.53
N HIS A 145 -0.90 4.63 -29.03
CA HIS A 145 -1.23 5.88 -29.76
C HIS A 145 -0.01 6.81 -29.92
N ARG A 146 1.11 6.25 -30.39
CA ARG A 146 2.03 6.98 -31.29
C ARG A 146 1.84 6.44 -32.70
N ARG A 147 0.66 6.70 -33.29
CA ARG A 147 0.47 6.65 -34.74
C ARG A 147 -0.61 7.66 -35.12
N GLY A 148 -0.22 8.91 -35.03
CA GLY A 148 -0.88 10.08 -35.56
C GLY A 148 0.18 11.13 -35.87
N GLY A 149 1.32 10.66 -36.40
CA GLY A 149 2.31 11.56 -36.98
C GLY A 149 1.68 12.16 -38.23
N PHE A 150 1.61 13.49 -38.25
CA PHE A 150 1.46 14.27 -39.47
C PHE A 150 2.70 14.04 -40.33
N GLY A 151 2.72 12.89 -41.01
CA GLY A 151 3.55 12.64 -42.17
C GLY A 151 2.77 13.04 -43.42
N ARG A 152 2.70 14.35 -43.69
CA ARG A 152 2.45 14.85 -45.04
C ARG A 152 3.79 15.37 -45.53
N GLY A 153 4.34 14.65 -46.50
CA GLY A 153 5.62 14.97 -47.12
C GLY A 153 5.63 16.36 -47.76
N MET A 154 6.70 17.07 -47.49
CA MET A 154 7.49 17.95 -48.38
C MET A 154 8.89 17.89 -47.74
N GLY A 155 9.95 17.43 -48.39
CA GLY A 155 10.39 17.81 -49.73
C GLY A 155 11.61 18.71 -49.55
N MET A 156 12.77 18.23 -49.98
CA MET A 156 14.01 18.96 -50.29
C MET A 156 14.76 19.66 -49.14
N GLY A 157 16.02 19.25 -48.98
CA GLY A 157 17.02 19.88 -48.12
C GLY A 157 18.30 19.05 -48.16
N GLU A 158 18.95 19.04 -49.34
CA GLU A 158 20.27 18.46 -49.55
C GLU A 158 21.26 18.91 -48.47
N VAL A 159 21.95 17.95 -47.88
CA VAL A 159 23.14 18.21 -47.08
C VAL A 159 24.32 18.12 -48.06
N PRO A 160 25.09 19.20 -48.30
CA PRO A 160 26.24 19.09 -49.19
C PRO A 160 27.31 18.20 -48.56
N ALA A 161 27.89 17.33 -49.39
CA ALA A 161 29.01 16.45 -49.03
C ALA A 161 30.26 17.26 -48.65
N PRO A 162 31.14 16.72 -47.77
CA PRO A 162 32.40 17.39 -47.45
C PRO A 162 33.32 17.38 -48.69
N THR A 163 33.72 18.57 -49.14
CA THR A 163 34.78 18.75 -50.14
C THR A 163 36.10 18.25 -49.56
N GLN A 164 36.65 17.20 -50.18
CA GLN A 164 38.08 16.91 -50.09
C GLN A 164 38.78 17.86 -51.07
N GLU A 165 39.41 18.91 -50.55
CA GLU A 165 40.41 19.67 -51.30
C GLU A 165 41.79 19.27 -50.78
N GLY A 166 42.48 18.47 -51.59
CA GLY A 166 43.91 18.32 -51.52
C GLY A 166 44.56 19.39 -52.39
N ASP A 167 45.46 20.15 -51.79
CA ASP A 167 46.51 20.94 -52.43
C ASP A 167 47.69 20.81 -51.45
N GLY A 168 48.87 20.34 -51.78
CA GLY A 168 49.66 20.48 -52.99
C GLY A 168 51.07 20.73 -52.46
N GLY A 169 52.03 19.89 -52.81
CA GLY A 169 53.34 19.86 -52.14
C GLY A 169 54.22 21.08 -52.40
N SER A 170 55.24 21.26 -51.56
CA SER A 170 56.58 21.59 -52.04
C SER A 170 57.64 21.13 -51.05
N GLN A 171 58.65 20.47 -51.62
CA GLN A 171 59.97 20.21 -51.07
C GLN A 171 60.66 21.55 -50.75
N ILE A 172 61.43 21.67 -49.66
CA ILE A 172 62.89 21.49 -49.51
C ILE A 172 63.19 21.27 -48.03
#